data_AF-A0A8C1VFA2-F1
#
_entry.id   AF-A0A8C1VFA2-F1
#
_cell.length_a   1.000
_cell.length_b   1.000
_cell.length_c   1.000
_cell.angle_alpha   90.00
_cell.angle_beta   90.00
_cell.angle_gamma   90.00
#
_symmetry.space_group_name_H-M   'P 1'
#
loop_
_entity.id
_entity.type
_entity.pdbx_description
1 polymer ?
#
loop_
_entity_poly.entity_id
_entity_poly.type
_entity_poly.pdbx_seq_one_letter_code
_entity_poly.pdbx_strand_id
1 'polypeptide(L)'
;MRPWTGSWRWIMLVLLAWGTLLFYIGGHLVRDSEHPERSSRELSKILAKLERLKQQNEDLRRMAETLRLPDGQTDGGPGAMGKLRNLEEQLIKAKEKINSYRSPGKDQEELRRKVENGVRELWYFVRSELKKLTLVETGALQKHVDTLLQDLGHQQRSIMSDLYHLSQADGAGDWREKEAKELSDLVQNRITYLQNPQDCSKARKLLCNINKGCGYGCQLHHVVYCFMIAYGTQRTLILESQNWRYATGGWETVFKPVSDTCTDRTGASTGHWSGTLKIHFIFLFVVLRLNMGFFILCFLAS
;
A
#
# COMPACT_ATOMS: atom_id res chain seq x y z
N MET A 1 60.06 -16.32 11.50
CA MET A 1 58.65 -16.16 11.09
C MET A 1 57.79 -16.96 12.08
N ARG A 2 57.02 -16.30 12.94
CA ARG A 2 56.15 -16.99 13.92
C ARG A 2 54.84 -17.38 13.22
N PRO A 3 54.37 -18.62 13.33
CA PRO A 3 53.18 -19.06 12.61
C PRO A 3 51.92 -18.45 13.23
N TRP A 4 51.13 -17.79 12.39
CA TRP A 4 49.93 -17.04 12.72
C TRP A 4 48.72 -17.97 12.88
N THR A 5 48.81 -18.94 13.81
CA THR A 5 47.76 -19.97 14.02
C THR A 5 46.60 -19.49 14.91
N GLY A 6 46.73 -18.33 15.53
CA GLY A 6 45.69 -17.75 16.40
C GLY A 6 44.54 -17.05 15.66
N SER A 7 44.80 -16.47 14.48
CA SER A 7 43.83 -15.60 13.79
C SER A 7 42.66 -16.38 13.17
N TRP A 8 42.94 -17.58 12.64
CA TRP A 8 41.95 -18.37 11.91
C TRP A 8 40.81 -18.89 12.80
N ARG A 9 41.10 -19.17 14.08
CA ARG A 9 40.08 -19.58 15.07
C ARG A 9 39.06 -18.47 15.32
N TRP A 10 39.51 -17.23 15.40
CA TRP A 10 38.64 -16.06 15.59
C TRP A 10 37.81 -15.76 14.34
N ILE A 11 38.41 -15.88 13.15
CA ILE A 11 37.69 -15.70 11.89
C ILE A 11 36.56 -16.73 11.77
N MET A 12 36.83 -18.00 12.09
CA MET A 12 35.80 -19.05 12.07
C MET A 12 34.67 -18.82 13.07
N LEU A 13 34.98 -18.33 14.29
CA LEU A 13 33.96 -17.99 15.27
C LEU A 13 33.08 -16.82 14.82
N VAL A 14 33.67 -15.80 14.20
CA VAL A 14 32.93 -14.66 13.65
C VAL A 14 32.04 -15.10 12.49
N LEU A 15 32.55 -15.94 11.57
CA LEU A 15 31.76 -16.45 10.45
C LEU A 15 30.61 -17.35 10.91
N LEU A 16 30.82 -18.19 11.92
CA LEU A 16 29.76 -19.01 12.50
C LEU A 16 28.69 -18.15 13.18
N ALA A 17 29.09 -17.13 13.94
CA ALA A 17 28.15 -16.19 14.56
C ALA A 17 27.36 -15.38 13.51
N TRP A 18 28.01 -15.00 12.41
CA TRP A 18 27.33 -14.30 11.30
C TRP A 18 26.38 -15.23 10.53
N GLY A 19 26.78 -16.48 10.31
CA GLY A 19 25.95 -17.49 9.64
C GLY A 19 24.69 -17.82 10.44
N THR A 20 24.80 -17.98 11.76
CA THR A 20 23.63 -18.23 12.63
C THR A 20 22.70 -17.03 12.70
N LEU A 21 23.24 -15.80 12.71
CA LEU A 21 22.44 -14.57 12.64
C LEU A 21 21.67 -14.47 11.32
N LEU A 22 22.33 -14.72 10.18
CA LEU A 22 21.69 -14.72 8.87
C LEU A 22 20.63 -15.81 8.75
N PHE A 23 20.88 -16.99 9.31
CA PHE A 23 19.90 -18.08 9.32
C PHE A 23 18.71 -17.77 10.23
N TYR A 24 18.92 -17.12 11.38
CA TYR A 24 17.85 -16.71 12.27
C TYR A 24 16.96 -15.62 11.64
N ILE A 25 17.56 -14.60 11.01
CA ILE A 25 16.83 -13.54 10.31
C ILE A 25 16.13 -14.09 9.06
N GLY A 26 16.82 -14.93 8.28
CA GLY A 26 16.27 -15.57 7.08
C GLY A 26 15.14 -16.55 7.40
N GLY A 27 15.28 -17.34 8.46
CA GLY A 27 14.25 -18.27 8.93
C GLY A 27 13.01 -17.56 9.46
N HIS A 28 13.16 -16.43 10.14
CA HIS A 28 12.02 -15.62 10.59
C HIS A 28 11.30 -14.92 9.41
N LEU A 29 12.04 -14.50 8.38
CA LEU A 29 11.47 -13.90 7.17
C LEU A 29 10.73 -14.92 6.28
N VAL A 30 11.24 -16.16 6.18
CA VAL A 30 10.56 -17.24 5.44
C VAL A 30 9.32 -17.71 6.19
N ARG A 31 9.33 -17.75 7.53
CA ARG A 31 8.17 -18.17 8.32
C ARG A 31 7.01 -17.17 8.33
N ASP A 32 7.27 -15.89 8.05
CA ASP A 32 6.22 -14.88 7.85
C ASP A 32 5.57 -14.96 6.44
N SER A 33 6.19 -15.69 5.50
CA SER A 33 5.62 -15.90 4.16
C SER A 33 4.61 -17.06 4.10
N GLU A 34 4.54 -17.89 5.15
CA GLU A 34 3.52 -18.94 5.31
C GLU A 34 2.34 -18.46 6.17
N HIS A 35 1.61 -17.44 5.70
CA HIS A 35 0.30 -17.11 6.28
C HIS A 35 -0.86 -17.32 5.29
N PRO A 36 -1.12 -18.57 4.84
CA PRO A 36 -2.28 -18.89 3.99
C PRO A 36 -3.63 -18.67 4.70
N GLU A 37 -3.64 -18.62 6.03
CA GLU A 37 -4.82 -18.43 6.89
C GLU A 37 -5.53 -17.08 6.69
N ARG A 38 -4.81 -15.99 6.36
CA ARG A 38 -5.43 -14.68 6.14
C ARG A 38 -6.15 -14.61 4.80
N SER A 39 -5.57 -15.23 3.76
CA SER A 39 -6.18 -15.32 2.43
C SER A 39 -7.42 -16.24 2.42
N SER A 40 -7.36 -17.38 3.12
CA SER A 40 -8.50 -18.31 3.23
C SER A 40 -9.67 -17.72 4.03
N ARG A 41 -9.39 -16.94 5.09
CA ARG A 41 -10.42 -16.21 5.85
C ARG A 41 -11.08 -15.10 5.04
N GLU A 42 -10.32 -14.35 4.24
CA GLU A 42 -10.91 -13.34 3.36
C GLU A 42 -11.70 -13.97 2.21
N LEU A 43 -11.20 -15.07 1.63
CA LEU A 43 -11.92 -15.82 0.58
C LEU A 43 -13.22 -16.45 1.12
N SER A 44 -13.20 -17.03 2.32
CA SER A 44 -14.41 -17.58 2.95
C SER A 44 -15.43 -16.51 3.34
N LYS A 45 -14.99 -15.33 3.78
CA LYS A 45 -15.88 -14.16 3.97
C LYS A 45 -16.49 -13.68 2.66
N ILE A 46 -15.70 -13.67 1.57
CA ILE A 46 -16.18 -13.28 0.23
C ILE A 46 -17.19 -14.32 -0.29
N LEU A 47 -16.92 -15.61 -0.15
CA LEU A 47 -17.84 -16.69 -0.52
C LEU A 47 -19.14 -16.64 0.28
N ALA A 48 -19.07 -16.42 1.61
CA ALA A 48 -20.25 -16.27 2.46
C ALA A 48 -21.10 -15.04 2.09
N LYS A 49 -20.47 -13.92 1.71
CA LYS A 49 -21.17 -12.74 1.18
C LYS A 49 -21.81 -13.03 -0.19
N LEU A 50 -21.13 -13.79 -1.04
CA LEU A 50 -21.62 -14.20 -2.36
C LEU A 50 -22.86 -15.10 -2.26
N GLU A 51 -22.84 -16.03 -1.32
CA GLU A 51 -23.94 -16.96 -1.05
C GLU A 51 -25.14 -16.21 -0.47
N ARG A 52 -24.91 -15.28 0.46
CA ARG A 52 -25.95 -14.41 1.00
C ARG A 52 -26.60 -13.52 -0.07
N LEU A 53 -25.81 -12.96 -0.99
CA LEU A 53 -26.32 -12.18 -2.13
C LEU A 53 -27.08 -13.04 -3.15
N LYS A 54 -26.70 -14.31 -3.30
CA LYS A 54 -27.42 -15.28 -4.13
C LYS A 54 -28.78 -15.62 -3.50
N GLN A 55 -28.79 -15.87 -2.19
CA GLN A 55 -30.00 -16.13 -1.42
C GLN A 55 -30.98 -14.97 -1.51
N GLN A 56 -30.50 -13.73 -1.33
CA GLN A 56 -31.33 -12.53 -1.47
C GLN A 56 -31.90 -12.35 -2.88
N ASN A 57 -31.16 -12.77 -3.92
CA ASN A 57 -31.67 -12.76 -5.30
C ASN A 57 -32.76 -13.82 -5.55
N GLU A 58 -32.61 -15.01 -4.98
CA GLU A 58 -33.61 -16.07 -5.10
C GLU A 58 -34.89 -15.71 -4.33
N ASP A 59 -34.76 -15.09 -3.15
CA ASP A 59 -35.91 -14.62 -2.37
C ASP A 59 -36.66 -13.48 -3.08
N LEU A 60 -35.95 -12.51 -3.69
CA LEU A 60 -36.58 -11.48 -4.51
C LEU A 60 -37.29 -12.04 -5.73
N ARG A 61 -36.72 -13.07 -6.38
CA ARG A 61 -37.36 -13.79 -7.49
C ARG A 61 -38.62 -14.53 -7.05
N ARG A 62 -38.58 -15.20 -5.89
CA ARG A 62 -39.76 -15.86 -5.31
C ARG A 62 -40.85 -14.83 -4.98
N MET A 63 -40.50 -13.70 -4.39
CA MET A 63 -41.46 -12.62 -4.12
C MET A 63 -42.06 -12.07 -5.43
N ALA A 64 -41.27 -11.95 -6.50
CA ALA A 64 -41.75 -11.52 -7.81
C ALA A 64 -42.65 -12.57 -8.49
N GLU A 65 -42.39 -13.87 -8.31
CA GLU A 65 -43.25 -14.96 -8.79
C GLU A 65 -44.55 -15.05 -7.98
N THR A 66 -44.50 -14.78 -6.68
CA THR A 66 -45.70 -14.75 -5.81
C THR A 66 -46.64 -13.59 -6.16
N LEU A 67 -46.12 -12.54 -6.81
CA LEU A 67 -46.90 -11.40 -7.32
C LEU A 67 -47.49 -11.66 -8.73
N ARG A 68 -47.15 -12.77 -9.40
CA ARG A 68 -47.65 -13.14 -10.73
C ARG A 68 -48.77 -14.20 -10.68
N LEU A 69 -49.91 -13.87 -10.03
CA LEU A 69 -51.28 -14.45 -10.11
C LEU A 69 -51.82 -14.97 -8.74
N PRO A 70 -53.14 -14.83 -8.42
CA PRO A 70 -54.29 -14.81 -9.33
C PRO A 70 -55.00 -13.47 -9.52
N ASP A 71 -55.61 -13.36 -10.71
CA ASP A 71 -56.67 -12.43 -11.09
C ASP A 71 -57.73 -12.28 -9.99
N GLY A 72 -58.02 -11.03 -9.62
CA GLY A 72 -59.08 -10.72 -8.67
C GLY A 72 -59.11 -9.27 -8.24
N GLN A 73 -59.78 -8.45 -9.05
CA GLN A 73 -60.38 -7.15 -8.71
C GLN A 73 -59.48 -5.91 -8.47
N THR A 74 -59.55 -5.03 -9.48
CA THR A 74 -59.80 -3.58 -9.40
C THR A 74 -58.80 -2.69 -8.64
N ASP A 75 -57.88 -2.10 -9.41
CA ASP A 75 -57.57 -0.65 -9.55
C ASP A 75 -56.07 -0.43 -9.84
N GLY A 76 -55.61 -1.00 -10.96
CA GLY A 76 -54.24 -0.83 -11.45
C GLY A 76 -54.17 0.30 -12.46
N GLY A 77 -54.03 1.55 -12.01
CA GLY A 77 -53.78 2.68 -12.92
C GLY A 77 -52.49 2.48 -13.75
N PRO A 78 -52.43 3.00 -14.99
CA PRO A 78 -51.31 2.78 -15.93
C PRO A 78 -49.91 3.19 -15.41
N GLY A 79 -49.84 3.96 -14.32
CA GLY A 79 -48.59 4.33 -13.64
C GLY A 79 -47.92 3.23 -12.81
N ALA A 80 -48.67 2.24 -12.29
CA ALA A 80 -48.10 1.17 -11.46
C ALA A 80 -47.28 0.19 -12.31
N MET A 81 -47.80 -0.17 -13.49
CA MET A 81 -47.11 -1.03 -14.46
C MET A 81 -45.86 -0.36 -15.06
N GLY A 82 -45.89 0.98 -15.24
CA GLY A 82 -44.73 1.76 -15.68
C GLY A 82 -43.60 1.83 -14.65
N LYS A 83 -43.93 1.96 -13.35
CA LYS A 83 -42.94 1.88 -12.26
C LYS A 83 -42.31 0.48 -12.20
N LEU A 84 -43.12 -0.57 -12.35
CA LEU A 84 -42.65 -1.95 -12.32
C LEU A 84 -41.66 -2.24 -13.45
N ARG A 85 -41.92 -1.75 -14.67
CA ARG A 85 -40.99 -1.81 -15.81
C ARG A 85 -39.67 -1.05 -15.56
N ASN A 86 -39.73 0.13 -14.95
CA ASN A 86 -38.51 0.90 -14.63
C ASN A 86 -37.66 0.18 -13.57
N LEU A 87 -38.29 -0.36 -12.53
CA LEU A 87 -37.59 -1.19 -11.53
C LEU A 87 -36.99 -2.46 -12.14
N GLU A 88 -37.70 -3.11 -13.06
CA GLU A 88 -37.19 -4.29 -13.79
C GLU A 88 -35.97 -3.94 -14.66
N GLU A 89 -36.01 -2.79 -15.35
CA GLU A 89 -34.88 -2.30 -16.15
C GLU A 89 -33.67 -1.94 -15.28
N GLN A 90 -33.88 -1.32 -14.12
CA GLN A 90 -32.83 -1.06 -13.14
C GLN A 90 -32.24 -2.34 -12.55
N LEU A 91 -33.07 -3.36 -12.30
CA LEU A 91 -32.65 -4.66 -11.79
C LEU A 91 -31.81 -5.42 -12.84
N ILE A 92 -32.19 -5.36 -14.12
CA ILE A 92 -31.42 -5.97 -15.22
C ILE A 92 -30.05 -5.29 -15.34
N LYS A 93 -30.01 -3.95 -15.34
CA LYS A 93 -28.75 -3.19 -15.34
C LYS A 93 -27.87 -3.50 -14.13
N ALA A 94 -28.46 -3.62 -12.94
CA ALA A 94 -27.73 -4.00 -11.73
C ALA A 94 -27.22 -5.46 -11.79
N LYS A 95 -28.00 -6.37 -12.35
CA LYS A 95 -27.66 -7.78 -12.52
C LYS A 95 -26.56 -7.99 -13.57
N GLU A 96 -26.60 -7.25 -14.67
CA GLU A 96 -25.52 -7.23 -15.66
C GLU A 96 -24.23 -6.69 -15.05
N LYS A 97 -24.32 -5.62 -14.26
CA LYS A 97 -23.18 -5.07 -13.51
C LYS A 97 -22.62 -6.11 -12.53
N ILE A 98 -23.46 -6.84 -11.81
CA ILE A 98 -23.05 -7.93 -10.89
C ILE A 98 -22.48 -9.14 -11.64
N ASN A 99 -23.01 -9.50 -12.80
CA ASN A 99 -22.46 -10.58 -13.63
C ASN A 99 -21.10 -10.21 -14.22
N SER A 100 -20.88 -8.93 -14.55
CA SER A 100 -19.57 -8.37 -14.88
C SER A 100 -18.56 -8.49 -13.72
N TYR A 101 -19.01 -8.51 -12.47
CA TYR A 101 -18.15 -8.81 -11.31
C TYR A 101 -17.89 -10.31 -11.08
N ARG A 102 -18.67 -11.21 -11.71
CA ARG A 102 -18.56 -12.68 -11.50
C ARG A 102 -17.68 -13.39 -12.52
N SER A 103 -17.47 -12.82 -13.70
CA SER A 103 -16.60 -13.38 -14.74
C SER A 103 -15.41 -12.46 -14.96
N PRO A 104 -14.18 -12.99 -15.16
CA PRO A 104 -13.05 -12.18 -15.56
C PRO A 104 -13.43 -11.32 -16.77
N GLY A 105 -13.06 -10.05 -16.74
CA GLY A 105 -13.35 -9.15 -17.84
C GLY A 105 -12.70 -9.64 -19.14
N LYS A 106 -13.36 -9.38 -20.26
CA LYS A 106 -12.91 -9.89 -21.56
C LYS A 106 -11.50 -9.37 -21.87
N ASP A 107 -11.30 -8.06 -21.71
CA ASP A 107 -10.04 -7.38 -22.02
C ASP A 107 -8.93 -7.86 -21.09
N GLN A 108 -9.23 -8.07 -19.80
CA GLN A 108 -8.32 -8.65 -18.83
C GLN A 108 -7.83 -10.04 -19.26
N GLU A 109 -8.71 -10.96 -19.66
CA GLU A 109 -8.29 -12.31 -20.08
C GLU A 109 -7.59 -12.35 -21.45
N GLU A 110 -7.93 -11.44 -22.36
CA GLU A 110 -7.21 -11.28 -23.63
C GLU A 110 -5.78 -10.78 -23.37
N LEU A 111 -5.61 -9.72 -22.58
CA LEU A 111 -4.31 -9.15 -22.22
C LEU A 111 -3.47 -10.13 -21.41
N ARG A 112 -4.06 -10.84 -20.44
CA ARG A 112 -3.37 -11.87 -19.66
C ARG A 112 -2.77 -12.96 -20.56
N ARG A 113 -3.54 -13.46 -21.52
CA ARG A 113 -3.08 -14.46 -22.50
C ARG A 113 -2.05 -13.89 -23.47
N LYS A 114 -2.18 -12.62 -23.87
CA LYS A 114 -1.21 -11.94 -24.73
C LYS A 114 0.14 -11.80 -24.04
N VAL A 115 0.16 -11.42 -22.75
CA VAL A 115 1.38 -11.38 -21.92
C VAL A 115 2.00 -12.78 -21.81
N GLU A 116 1.20 -13.80 -21.49
CA GLU A 116 1.65 -15.19 -21.38
C GLU A 116 2.29 -15.68 -22.69
N ASN A 117 1.65 -15.41 -23.82
CA ASN A 117 2.18 -15.74 -25.13
C ASN A 117 3.46 -14.92 -25.45
N GLY A 118 3.49 -13.63 -25.13
CA GLY A 118 4.66 -12.77 -25.34
C GLY A 118 5.89 -13.28 -24.59
N VAL A 119 5.74 -13.72 -23.35
CA VAL A 119 6.83 -14.33 -22.56
C VAL A 119 7.32 -15.63 -23.20
N ARG A 120 6.39 -16.46 -23.70
CA ARG A 120 6.73 -17.72 -24.39
C ARG A 120 7.49 -17.48 -25.69
N GLU A 121 7.04 -16.52 -26.50
CA GLU A 121 7.73 -16.14 -27.75
C GLU A 121 9.10 -15.52 -27.48
N LEU A 122 9.21 -14.68 -26.45
CA LEU A 122 10.50 -14.15 -26.00
C LEU A 122 11.48 -15.28 -25.64
N TRP A 123 11.02 -16.29 -24.90
CA TRP A 123 11.86 -17.44 -24.57
C TRP A 123 12.29 -18.24 -25.81
N TYR A 124 11.36 -18.47 -26.75
CA TYR A 124 11.69 -19.14 -28.02
C TYR A 124 12.70 -18.34 -28.84
N PHE A 125 12.53 -17.03 -28.92
CA PHE A 125 13.45 -16.12 -29.60
C PHE A 125 14.84 -16.15 -28.97
N VAL A 126 14.94 -15.91 -27.65
CA VAL A 126 16.21 -15.94 -26.91
C VAL A 126 16.93 -17.28 -27.14
N ARG A 127 16.22 -18.40 -26.97
CA ARG A 127 16.81 -19.73 -27.15
C ARG A 127 17.30 -19.96 -28.58
N SER A 128 16.61 -19.43 -29.58
CA SER A 128 16.99 -19.55 -30.99
C SER A 128 18.20 -18.69 -31.32
N GLU A 129 18.20 -17.41 -30.93
CA GLU A 129 19.29 -16.47 -31.22
C GLU A 129 20.58 -16.83 -30.45
N LEU A 130 20.49 -17.30 -29.21
CA LEU A 130 21.65 -17.81 -28.47
C LEU A 130 22.31 -19.02 -29.15
N LYS A 131 21.53 -19.90 -29.79
CA LYS A 131 22.07 -21.01 -30.59
C LYS A 131 22.71 -20.53 -31.89
N LYS A 132 22.20 -19.46 -32.50
CA LYS A 132 22.81 -18.88 -33.70
C LYS A 132 24.12 -18.18 -33.38
N LEU A 133 24.21 -17.51 -32.23
CA LEU A 133 25.43 -16.84 -31.78
C LEU A 133 26.65 -17.77 -31.70
N THR A 134 26.47 -19.06 -31.40
CA THR A 134 27.59 -20.03 -31.38
C THR A 134 28.13 -20.36 -32.77
N LEU A 135 27.42 -19.97 -33.84
CA LEU A 135 27.77 -20.24 -35.24
C LEU A 135 28.24 -18.98 -35.99
N VAL A 136 28.21 -17.81 -35.35
CA VAL A 136 28.58 -16.53 -35.99
C VAL A 136 30.09 -16.33 -35.94
N GLU A 137 30.68 -15.95 -37.08
CA GLU A 137 32.09 -15.58 -37.16
C GLU A 137 32.42 -14.36 -36.30
N THR A 138 33.63 -14.35 -35.71
CA THR A 138 34.07 -13.32 -34.76
C THR A 138 33.96 -11.88 -35.30
N GLY A 139 34.11 -11.68 -36.61
CA GLY A 139 34.00 -10.37 -37.25
C GLY A 139 32.58 -9.81 -37.36
N ALA A 140 31.55 -10.67 -37.32
CA ALA A 140 30.14 -10.27 -37.39
C ALA A 140 29.41 -10.38 -36.04
N LEU A 141 30.04 -10.97 -35.03
CA LEU A 141 29.47 -11.28 -33.73
C LEU A 141 28.91 -10.04 -33.02
N GLN A 142 29.69 -8.95 -32.98
CA GLN A 142 29.29 -7.71 -32.30
C GLN A 142 27.98 -7.15 -32.87
N LYS A 143 27.88 -7.05 -34.20
CA LYS A 143 26.67 -6.55 -34.89
C LYS A 143 25.45 -7.44 -34.61
N HIS A 144 25.66 -8.75 -34.55
CA HIS A 144 24.58 -9.70 -34.25
C HIS A 144 24.09 -9.58 -32.81
N VAL A 145 25.02 -9.43 -31.85
CA VAL A 145 24.69 -9.16 -30.44
C VAL A 145 23.95 -7.84 -30.28
N ASP A 146 24.39 -6.77 -30.95
CA ASP A 146 23.74 -5.46 -30.88
C ASP A 146 22.30 -5.53 -31.42
N THR A 147 22.10 -6.22 -32.55
CA THR A 147 20.76 -6.43 -33.13
C THR A 147 19.87 -7.25 -32.18
N LEU A 148 20.41 -8.34 -31.63
CA LEU A 148 19.71 -9.18 -30.65
C LEU A 148 19.24 -8.37 -29.44
N LEU A 149 20.12 -7.55 -28.84
CA LEU A 149 19.77 -6.71 -27.70
C LEU A 149 18.66 -5.71 -28.05
N GLN A 150 18.70 -5.15 -29.25
CA GLN A 150 17.68 -4.22 -29.73
C GLN A 150 16.32 -4.90 -29.87
N ASP A 151 16.27 -6.08 -30.50
CA ASP A 151 15.06 -6.89 -30.67
C ASP A 151 14.48 -7.35 -29.34
N LEU A 152 15.34 -7.83 -28.42
CA LEU A 152 14.94 -8.17 -27.05
C LEU A 152 14.33 -6.97 -26.33
N GLY A 153 14.92 -5.79 -26.50
CA GLY A 153 14.37 -4.54 -25.94
C GLY A 153 13.00 -4.18 -26.51
N HIS A 154 12.73 -4.47 -27.79
CA HIS A 154 11.41 -4.28 -28.38
C HIS A 154 10.38 -5.28 -27.83
N GLN A 155 10.74 -6.56 -27.76
CA GLN A 155 9.87 -7.60 -27.22
C GLN A 155 9.54 -7.36 -25.74
N GLN A 156 10.54 -7.02 -24.93
CA GLN A 156 10.35 -6.70 -23.51
C GLN A 156 9.41 -5.50 -23.33
N ARG A 157 9.57 -4.43 -24.11
CA ARG A 157 8.70 -3.25 -24.03
C ARG A 157 7.26 -3.56 -24.46
N SER A 158 7.06 -4.42 -25.47
CA SER A 158 5.73 -4.86 -25.87
C SER A 158 5.01 -5.58 -24.72
N ILE A 159 5.69 -6.53 -24.07
CA ILE A 159 5.14 -7.26 -22.92
C ILE A 159 4.82 -6.31 -21.76
N MET A 160 5.72 -5.35 -21.46
CA MET A 160 5.48 -4.35 -20.42
C MET A 160 4.29 -3.42 -20.74
N SER A 161 4.08 -3.07 -22.01
CA SER A 161 2.92 -2.30 -22.44
C SER A 161 1.63 -3.09 -22.22
N ASP A 162 1.63 -4.37 -22.58
CA ASP A 162 0.47 -5.25 -22.36
C ASP A 162 0.19 -5.42 -20.86
N LEU A 163 1.22 -5.52 -20.01
CA LEU A 163 1.09 -5.52 -18.54
C LEU A 163 0.51 -4.19 -18.01
N TYR A 164 0.92 -3.06 -18.57
CA TYR A 164 0.34 -1.77 -18.22
C TYR A 164 -1.15 -1.73 -18.57
N HIS A 165 -1.54 -2.12 -19.79
CA HIS A 165 -2.95 -2.19 -20.20
C HIS A 165 -3.74 -3.17 -19.33
N LEU A 166 -3.16 -4.32 -18.99
CA LEU A 166 -3.77 -5.29 -18.08
C LEU A 166 -4.07 -4.67 -16.70
N SER A 167 -3.20 -3.79 -16.20
CA SER A 167 -3.43 -3.08 -14.94
C SER A 167 -4.58 -2.07 -14.98
N GLN A 168 -4.99 -1.63 -16.17
CA GLN A 168 -6.05 -0.64 -16.39
C GLN A 168 -7.37 -1.27 -16.85
N ALA A 169 -7.31 -2.49 -17.40
CA ALA A 169 -8.44 -3.19 -18.02
C ALA A 169 -9.67 -3.30 -17.10
N ASP A 170 -10.84 -3.32 -17.73
CA ASP A 170 -12.13 -3.61 -17.08
C ASP A 170 -12.41 -2.73 -15.83
N GLY A 171 -11.99 -1.46 -15.87
CA GLY A 171 -12.22 -0.47 -14.80
C GLY A 171 -11.29 -0.62 -13.59
N ALA A 172 -10.29 -1.50 -13.65
CA ALA A 172 -9.30 -1.66 -12.58
C ALA A 172 -8.47 -0.38 -12.35
N GLY A 173 -8.23 0.41 -13.41
CA GLY A 173 -7.58 1.71 -13.33
C GLY A 173 -8.38 2.70 -12.48
N ASP A 174 -9.62 2.96 -12.89
CA ASP A 174 -10.54 3.88 -12.22
C ASP A 174 -10.77 3.48 -10.76
N TRP A 175 -10.92 2.18 -10.49
CA TRP A 175 -11.08 1.68 -9.13
C TRP A 175 -9.83 1.94 -8.28
N ARG A 176 -8.62 1.68 -8.80
CA ARG A 176 -7.37 1.94 -8.06
C ARG A 176 -7.17 3.42 -7.76
N GLU A 177 -7.45 4.30 -8.72
CA GLU A 177 -7.34 5.74 -8.52
C GLU A 177 -8.32 6.23 -7.44
N LYS A 178 -9.57 5.78 -7.53
CA LYS A 178 -10.60 6.11 -6.54
C LYS A 178 -10.23 5.63 -5.15
N GLU A 179 -9.84 4.36 -5.00
CA GLU A 179 -9.46 3.78 -3.71
C GLU A 179 -8.23 4.48 -3.12
N ALA A 180 -7.21 4.78 -3.93
CA ALA A 180 -6.02 5.49 -3.47
C ALA A 180 -6.35 6.90 -2.98
N LYS A 181 -7.27 7.61 -3.67
CA LYS A 181 -7.75 8.92 -3.24
C LYS A 181 -8.54 8.82 -1.93
N GLU A 182 -9.48 7.88 -1.82
CA GLU A 182 -10.30 7.71 -0.62
C GLU A 182 -9.45 7.35 0.62
N LEU A 183 -8.43 6.51 0.45
CA LEU A 183 -7.46 6.21 1.51
C LEU A 183 -6.61 7.43 1.87
N SER A 184 -6.20 8.22 0.88
CA SER A 184 -5.44 9.46 1.12
C SER A 184 -6.29 10.46 1.90
N ASP A 185 -7.53 10.69 1.48
CA ASP A 185 -8.48 11.59 2.15
C ASP A 185 -8.77 11.12 3.59
N LEU A 186 -8.94 9.82 3.80
CA LEU A 186 -9.13 9.25 5.13
C LEU A 186 -7.94 9.56 6.06
N VAL A 187 -6.71 9.34 5.60
CA VAL A 187 -5.50 9.58 6.40
C VAL A 187 -5.31 11.09 6.63
N GLN A 188 -5.49 11.92 5.61
CA GLN A 188 -5.39 13.38 5.73
C GLN A 188 -6.43 13.92 6.73
N ASN A 189 -7.68 13.46 6.68
CA ASN A 189 -8.71 13.86 7.64
C ASN A 189 -8.35 13.48 9.08
N ARG A 190 -7.78 12.28 9.29
CA ARG A 190 -7.31 11.86 10.62
C ARG A 190 -6.15 12.70 11.13
N ILE A 191 -5.20 13.03 10.24
CA ILE A 191 -4.08 13.91 10.56
C ILE A 191 -4.58 15.31 10.91
N THR A 192 -5.44 15.91 10.09
CA THR A 192 -6.03 17.23 10.34
C THR A 192 -6.81 17.25 11.65
N TYR A 193 -7.60 16.22 11.94
CA TYR A 193 -8.29 16.10 13.22
C TYR A 193 -7.33 16.06 14.41
N LEU A 194 -6.27 15.25 14.34
CA LEU A 194 -5.27 15.15 15.41
C LEU A 194 -4.48 16.45 15.60
N GLN A 195 -4.16 17.13 14.50
CA GLN A 195 -3.38 18.37 14.54
C GLN A 195 -4.19 19.56 15.04
N ASN A 196 -5.52 19.53 14.96
CA ASN A 196 -6.38 20.67 15.27
C ASN A 196 -7.34 20.37 16.44
N PRO A 197 -6.82 20.23 17.67
CA PRO A 197 -7.66 20.07 18.86
C PRO A 197 -8.49 21.35 19.11
N GLN A 198 -9.67 21.17 19.70
CA GLN A 198 -10.56 22.28 20.09
C GLN A 198 -9.96 23.14 21.21
N ASP A 199 -9.29 22.50 22.17
CA ASP A 199 -8.61 23.17 23.29
C ASP A 199 -7.14 22.77 23.30
N CYS A 200 -6.30 23.63 22.73
CA CYS A 200 -4.87 23.36 22.63
C CYS A 200 -4.17 23.32 24.00
N SER A 201 -4.68 24.00 25.03
CA SER A 201 -4.08 24.01 26.37
C SER A 201 -4.14 22.63 27.05
N LYS A 202 -5.16 21.82 26.70
CA LYS A 202 -5.38 20.48 27.24
C LYS A 202 -4.89 19.37 26.31
N ALA A 203 -4.54 19.71 25.07
CA ALA A 203 -4.08 18.74 24.09
C ALA A 203 -2.79 18.03 24.55
N ARG A 204 -2.70 16.73 24.26
CA ARG A 204 -1.42 16.01 24.41
C ARG A 204 -0.54 16.40 23.23
N LYS A 205 0.69 16.81 23.49
CA LYS A 205 1.59 17.40 22.51
C LYS A 205 2.89 16.60 22.39
N LEU A 206 3.48 16.61 21.20
CA LEU A 206 4.82 16.09 20.93
C LEU A 206 5.63 17.19 20.26
N LEU A 207 6.73 17.61 20.89
CA LEU A 207 7.62 18.61 20.33
C LEU A 207 8.68 17.95 19.45
N CYS A 208 8.82 18.46 18.23
CA CYS A 208 9.86 18.09 17.30
C CYS A 208 10.66 19.33 16.90
N ASN A 209 11.99 19.27 16.97
CA ASN A 209 12.86 20.37 16.57
C ASN A 209 13.48 20.06 15.20
N ILE A 210 13.28 20.92 14.21
CA ILE A 210 13.74 20.69 12.84
C ILE A 210 15.27 20.81 12.67
N ASN A 211 15.96 21.46 13.61
CA ASN A 211 17.38 21.82 13.52
C ASN A 211 18.33 20.65 13.82
N LYS A 212 18.03 19.48 13.26
CA LYS A 212 18.95 18.36 13.23
C LYS A 212 20.16 18.71 12.35
N GLY A 213 21.36 18.37 12.81
CA GLY A 213 22.63 18.63 12.13
C GLY A 213 22.83 17.81 10.85
N CYS A 214 22.03 18.05 9.80
CA CYS A 214 22.12 17.41 8.50
C CYS A 214 21.49 18.30 7.40
N GLY A 215 21.41 17.78 6.16
CA GLY A 215 20.78 18.49 5.04
C GLY A 215 19.23 18.48 5.08
N TYR A 216 18.61 19.26 4.20
CA TYR A 216 17.15 19.47 4.11
C TYR A 216 16.35 18.16 4.11
N GLY A 217 16.65 17.22 3.21
CA GLY A 217 15.91 15.96 3.11
C GLY A 217 15.96 15.13 4.41
N CYS A 218 17.11 15.16 5.11
CA CYS A 218 17.25 14.50 6.42
C CYS A 218 16.44 15.21 7.52
N GLN A 219 16.34 16.53 7.48
CA GLN A 219 15.50 17.30 8.41
C GLN A 219 14.00 17.07 8.13
N LEU A 220 13.58 17.04 6.86
CA LEU A 220 12.20 16.74 6.49
C LEU A 220 11.80 15.32 6.92
N HIS A 221 12.64 14.31 6.66
CA HIS A 221 12.41 12.95 7.17
C HIS A 221 12.37 12.88 8.71
N HIS A 222 13.12 13.74 9.41
CA HIS A 222 13.03 13.84 10.86
C HIS A 222 11.65 14.36 11.30
N VAL A 223 11.11 15.38 10.63
CA VAL A 223 9.76 15.90 10.90
C VAL A 223 8.70 14.85 10.60
N VAL A 224 8.79 14.15 9.45
CA VAL A 224 7.89 13.04 9.10
C VAL A 224 7.91 11.95 10.17
N TYR A 225 9.10 11.58 10.65
CA TYR A 225 9.26 10.61 11.74
C TYR A 225 8.57 11.07 13.03
N CYS A 226 8.79 12.33 13.45
CA CYS A 226 8.09 12.92 14.58
C CYS A 226 6.57 12.87 14.39
N PHE A 227 6.09 13.16 13.18
CA PHE A 227 4.67 13.16 12.85
C PHE A 227 4.06 11.76 12.96
N MET A 228 4.74 10.72 12.45
CA MET A 228 4.29 9.33 12.59
C MET A 228 4.17 8.91 14.05
N ILE A 229 5.12 9.30 14.92
CA ILE A 229 5.04 9.00 16.35
C ILE A 229 3.93 9.80 17.02
N ALA A 230 3.80 11.08 16.69
CA ALA A 230 2.71 11.93 17.18
C ALA A 230 1.35 11.30 16.84
N TYR A 231 1.19 10.83 15.60
CA TYR A 231 0.01 10.08 15.14
C TYR A 231 -0.21 8.79 15.95
N GLY A 232 0.78 7.91 16.03
CA GLY A 232 0.67 6.64 16.76
C GLY A 232 0.42 6.80 18.27
N THR A 233 0.86 7.92 18.85
CA THR A 233 0.67 8.23 20.28
C THR A 233 -0.51 9.16 20.57
N GLN A 234 -1.28 9.53 19.54
CA GLN A 234 -2.42 10.45 19.62
C GLN A 234 -2.04 11.79 20.29
N ARG A 235 -0.94 12.38 19.82
CA ARG A 235 -0.42 13.68 20.25
C ARG A 235 -0.39 14.65 19.08
N THR A 236 -0.76 15.90 19.31
CA THR A 236 -0.59 16.99 18.35
C THR A 236 0.91 17.30 18.21
N LEU A 237 1.41 17.27 16.98
CA LEU A 237 2.79 17.63 16.67
C LEU A 237 2.96 19.16 16.77
N ILE A 238 3.91 19.58 17.59
CA ILE A 238 4.39 20.96 17.68
C ILE A 238 5.77 21.01 17.03
N LEU A 239 5.93 21.83 15.99
CA LEU A 239 7.18 21.95 15.24
C LEU A 239 7.96 23.19 15.69
N GLU A 240 9.16 22.99 16.23
CA GLU A 240 10.10 24.05 16.52
C GLU A 240 11.03 24.28 15.32
N SER A 241 10.86 25.44 14.68
CA SER A 241 11.53 25.79 13.43
C SER A 241 12.36 27.09 13.50
N GLN A 242 12.46 27.73 14.66
CA GLN A 242 13.27 28.95 14.81
C GLN A 242 14.75 28.70 14.48
N ASN A 243 15.41 29.68 13.87
CA ASN A 243 16.81 29.58 13.44
C ASN A 243 17.10 28.41 12.49
N TRP A 244 16.10 28.05 11.68
CA TRP A 244 16.28 27.02 10.68
C TRP A 244 17.28 27.45 9.61
N ARG A 245 18.31 26.62 9.39
CA ARG A 245 19.45 26.95 8.50
C ARG A 245 19.06 27.25 7.05
N TYR A 246 17.91 26.78 6.59
CA TYR A 246 17.42 26.99 5.23
C TYR A 246 16.50 28.23 5.12
N ALA A 247 15.86 28.63 6.22
CA ALA A 247 15.08 29.85 6.31
C ALA A 247 15.01 30.27 7.79
N THR A 248 15.71 31.34 8.15
CA THR A 248 15.84 31.77 9.56
C THR A 248 14.49 32.13 10.21
N GLY A 249 13.53 32.56 9.39
CA GLY A 249 12.14 32.80 9.79
C GLY A 249 11.31 31.54 10.08
N GLY A 250 11.87 30.34 9.85
CA GLY A 250 11.25 29.07 10.19
C GLY A 250 10.46 28.40 9.06
N TRP A 251 9.75 27.34 9.42
CA TRP A 251 9.01 26.45 8.52
C TRP A 251 7.92 27.19 7.71
N GLU A 252 7.26 28.13 8.37
CA GLU A 252 6.12 28.91 7.88
C GLU A 252 6.50 29.91 6.78
N THR A 253 7.80 30.09 6.52
CA THR A 253 8.28 30.92 5.40
C THR A 253 8.02 30.28 4.03
N VAL A 254 7.87 28.95 3.98
CA VAL A 254 7.74 28.18 2.74
C VAL A 254 6.58 27.17 2.78
N PHE A 255 6.11 26.78 3.97
CA PHE A 255 5.04 25.81 4.14
C PHE A 255 3.93 26.35 5.05
N LYS A 256 2.75 25.73 5.01
CA LYS A 256 1.70 26.00 6.00
C LYS A 256 2.13 25.53 7.40
N PRO A 257 1.64 26.16 8.48
CA PRO A 257 1.86 25.64 9.83
C PRO A 257 1.31 24.21 9.94
N VAL A 258 1.93 23.40 10.81
CA VAL A 258 1.54 21.99 11.00
C VAL A 258 0.18 21.83 11.71
N SER A 259 -0.37 22.92 12.26
CA SER A 259 -1.67 23.00 12.90
C SER A 259 -2.20 24.42 12.74
N ASP A 260 -3.51 24.55 12.51
CA ASP A 260 -4.21 25.85 12.44
C ASP A 260 -4.65 26.31 13.84
N THR A 261 -4.93 25.37 14.77
CA THR A 261 -5.50 25.70 16.10
C THR A 261 -4.52 25.53 17.26
N CYS A 262 -3.37 24.86 17.06
CA CYS A 262 -2.52 24.41 18.14
C CYS A 262 -1.03 24.42 17.78
N THR A 263 -0.38 25.57 17.97
CA THR A 263 1.05 25.80 17.65
C THR A 263 1.91 26.10 18.88
N ASP A 264 1.30 26.23 20.06
CA ASP A 264 2.00 26.65 21.27
C ASP A 264 2.52 25.45 22.09
N ARG A 265 3.53 25.72 22.92
CA ARG A 265 4.22 24.70 23.73
C ARG A 265 3.61 24.49 25.11
N THR A 266 2.52 25.17 25.47
CA THR A 266 2.00 25.10 26.84
C THR A 266 1.41 23.73 27.14
N GLY A 267 1.59 23.26 28.36
CA GLY A 267 1.04 22.00 28.84
C GLY A 267 1.23 21.86 30.35
N ALA A 268 0.34 21.14 31.00
CA ALA A 268 0.38 20.95 32.47
C ALA A 268 1.60 20.14 32.96
N SER A 269 2.18 19.29 32.09
CA SER A 269 3.38 18.51 32.40
C SER A 269 4.23 18.28 31.15
N THR A 270 5.56 18.39 31.33
CA THR A 270 6.55 18.37 30.25
C THR A 270 7.66 17.39 30.60
N GLY A 271 8.07 16.55 29.65
CA GLY A 271 9.16 15.61 29.87
C GLY A 271 9.80 15.08 28.59
N HIS A 272 10.99 14.48 28.71
CA HIS A 272 11.63 13.78 27.61
C HIS A 272 10.96 12.43 27.33
N TRP A 273 11.06 11.95 26.08
CA TRP A 273 10.54 10.65 25.71
C TRP A 273 11.16 9.53 26.56
N SER A 274 10.35 8.93 27.43
CA SER A 274 10.75 7.82 28.32
C SER A 274 10.00 6.52 28.02
N GLY A 275 9.20 6.48 26.94
CA GLY A 275 8.34 5.34 26.60
C GLY A 275 7.04 5.24 27.42
N THR A 276 6.79 6.16 28.36
CA THR A 276 5.55 6.18 29.16
C THR A 276 4.52 7.17 28.58
N LEU A 277 3.27 6.71 28.41
CA LEU A 277 2.19 7.48 27.76
C LEU A 277 1.56 8.58 28.63
N LYS A 278 1.94 8.69 29.92
CA LYS A 278 1.25 9.54 30.91
C LYS A 278 1.55 11.04 30.81
N ILE A 279 2.62 11.44 30.14
CA ILE A 279 3.08 12.83 30.09
C ILE A 279 2.23 13.62 29.09
N HIS A 280 1.83 14.87 29.37
CA HIS A 280 1.04 15.66 28.41
C HIS A 280 1.88 16.20 27.26
N PHE A 281 3.12 16.60 27.51
CA PHE A 281 4.04 17.15 26.52
C PHE A 281 5.35 16.35 26.46
N ILE A 282 5.70 15.81 25.29
CA ILE A 282 6.91 14.96 25.12
C ILE A 282 7.90 15.59 24.13
N PHE A 283 9.17 15.69 24.54
CA PHE A 283 10.28 15.99 23.65
C PHE A 283 10.80 14.71 22.97
N LEU A 284 10.77 14.69 21.65
CA LEU A 284 11.36 13.61 20.87
C LEU A 284 12.76 13.97 20.40
N PHE A 285 13.76 13.17 20.79
CA PHE A 285 15.12 13.31 20.28
C PHE A 285 15.32 12.54 18.98
N VAL A 286 16.36 12.96 18.25
CA VAL A 286 16.85 12.38 17.00
C VAL A 286 16.85 10.84 17.04
N VAL A 287 16.34 10.23 15.97
CA VAL A 287 16.23 8.77 15.72
C VAL A 287 17.42 7.95 16.23
N LEU A 288 18.66 8.45 16.13
CA LEU A 288 19.85 7.74 16.61
C LEU A 288 19.89 7.46 18.13
N ARG A 289 19.08 8.15 18.94
CA ARG A 289 19.03 7.95 20.40
C ARG A 289 17.78 7.22 20.89
N LEU A 290 16.87 6.86 19.99
CA LEU A 290 15.67 6.11 20.37
C LEU A 290 16.00 4.61 20.39
N ASN A 291 15.82 3.98 21.54
CA ASN A 291 16.13 2.57 21.76
C ASN A 291 15.22 1.71 20.86
N MET A 292 15.79 1.14 19.80
CA MET A 292 15.06 0.51 18.69
C MET A 292 14.27 -0.75 19.10
N GLY A 293 14.54 -1.32 20.28
CA GLY A 293 13.88 -2.52 20.80
C GLY A 293 12.41 -2.35 21.22
N PHE A 294 11.91 -1.12 21.39
CA PHE A 294 10.53 -0.88 21.86
C PHE A 294 9.49 -0.70 20.75
N PHE A 295 9.91 -0.45 19.50
CA PHE A 295 9.00 -0.17 18.39
C PHE A 295 8.16 -1.39 17.96
N ILE A 296 8.67 -2.61 18.17
CA ILE A 296 7.95 -3.85 17.84
C ILE A 296 6.74 -4.06 18.77
N LEU A 297 6.81 -3.64 20.04
CA LEU A 297 5.70 -3.85 20.99
C LEU A 297 4.50 -2.92 20.77
N CYS A 298 4.68 -1.71 20.27
CA CYS A 298 3.55 -0.77 20.08
C CYS A 298 2.71 -1.09 18.83
N PHE A 299 3.29 -1.74 17.82
CA PHE A 299 2.54 -2.16 16.63
C PHE A 299 1.77 -3.48 16.83
N LEU A 300 2.10 -4.26 17.87
CA LEU A 300 1.46 -5.55 18.18
C LEU A 300 0.33 -5.45 19.22
N ALA A 301 0.06 -4.27 19.79
CA ALA A 301 -0.91 -4.08 20.87
C ALA A 301 -2.19 -3.33 20.43
N SER A 302 -2.56 -3.39 19.15
CA SER A 302 -3.86 -2.91 18.63
C SER A 302 -4.53 -3.95 17.74
#